data_AF-A0A0D6L910-F1
#
_entry.id   AF-A0A0D6L910-F1
#
_cell.length_a   1.000
_cell.length_b   1.000
_cell.length_c   1.000
_cell.angle_alpha   90.00
_cell.angle_beta   90.00
_cell.angle_gamma   90.00
#
_symmetry.space_group_name_H-M   'P 1'
#
loop_
_entity.id
_entity.type
_entity.pdbx_description
1 polymer ?
#
loop_
_entity_poly.entity_id
_entity_poly.type
_entity_poly.pdbx_seq_one_letter_code
_entity_poly.pdbx_strand_id
1 'polypeptide(L)'
;MLGVMGKTVQKWEKIFASAKRGVILMSFGTMARSTEMGEERRMAFKKAFEAFPDITFIWRYENTSDQFTNASNIVLHDWLPQVDMLSTSKLLKI
;
A
#
# COMPACT_ATOMS: atom_id res chain seq x y z
N MET A 1 -8.75 -15.88 -16.70
CA MET A 1 -7.92 -14.64 -16.70
C MET A 1 -8.74 -13.38 -16.42
N LEU A 2 -9.85 -13.12 -17.12
CA LEU A 2 -10.71 -11.93 -16.90
C LEU A 2 -11.33 -11.83 -15.49
N GLY A 3 -11.74 -12.96 -14.89
CA GLY A 3 -12.39 -12.95 -13.56
C GLY A 3 -11.47 -12.62 -12.37
N VAL A 4 -10.14 -12.77 -12.52
CA VAL A 4 -9.16 -12.44 -11.47
C VAL A 4 -8.87 -10.94 -11.49
N MET A 5 -8.73 -10.34 -12.68
CA MET A 5 -8.54 -8.89 -12.82
C MET A 5 -9.72 -8.10 -12.25
N GLY A 6 -10.96 -8.52 -12.52
CA GLY A 6 -12.15 -7.87 -11.96
C GLY A 6 -12.14 -7.80 -10.43
N LYS A 7 -11.79 -8.91 -9.75
CA LYS A 7 -11.71 -8.95 -8.28
C LYS A 7 -10.61 -8.07 -7.70
N THR A 8 -9.46 -7.98 -8.36
CA THR A 8 -8.34 -7.15 -7.91
C THR A 8 -8.67 -5.66 -8.01
N VAL A 9 -9.30 -5.22 -9.11
CA VAL A 9 -9.76 -3.84 -9.30
C VAL A 9 -10.75 -3.46 -8.19
N GLN A 10 -11.72 -4.33 -7.90
CA GLN A 10 -12.74 -4.10 -6.85
C GLN A 10 -12.14 -3.95 -5.44
N LYS A 11 -11.04 -4.67 -5.13
CA LYS A 11 -10.35 -4.52 -3.84
C LYS A 11 -9.78 -3.11 -3.68
N TRP A 12 -9.10 -2.62 -4.71
CA TRP A 12 -8.45 -1.30 -4.67
C TRP A 12 -9.45 -0.15 -4.74
N GLU A 13 -10.51 -0.28 -5.53
CA GLU A 13 -11.63 0.67 -5.55
C GLU A 13 -12.23 0.89 -4.16
N LYS A 14 -12.43 -0.19 -3.38
CA LYS A 14 -12.92 -0.09 -2.00
C LYS A 14 -11.96 0.69 -1.09
N ILE A 15 -10.66 0.47 -1.24
CA ILE A 15 -9.63 1.18 -0.46
C ILE A 15 -9.62 2.68 -0.82
N PHE A 16 -9.71 3.02 -2.11
CA PHE A 16 -9.77 4.41 -2.56
C PHE A 16 -11.06 5.11 -2.15
N ALA A 17 -12.18 4.39 -2.16
CA ALA A 17 -13.47 4.90 -1.73
C ALA A 17 -13.52 5.16 -0.21
N SER A 18 -12.86 4.32 0.60
CA SER A 18 -12.85 4.44 2.06
C SER A 18 -11.79 5.41 2.60
N ALA A 19 -10.78 5.78 1.79
CA ALA A 19 -9.75 6.73 2.18
C ALA A 19 -10.35 8.10 2.52
N LYS A 20 -10.10 8.58 3.74
CA LYS A 20 -10.69 9.82 4.28
C LYS A 20 -10.13 11.07 3.61
N ARG A 21 -8.80 11.16 3.49
CA ARG A 21 -8.12 12.30 2.86
C ARG A 21 -7.47 11.95 1.52
N GLY A 22 -6.81 10.81 1.43
CA GLY A 22 -6.13 10.39 0.21
C GLY A 22 -5.35 9.10 0.39
N VAL A 23 -4.74 8.64 -0.69
CA VAL A 23 -3.93 7.42 -0.71
C VAL A 23 -2.51 7.72 -1.18
N ILE A 24 -1.53 7.24 -0.43
CA ILE A 24 -0.12 7.26 -0.80
C ILE A 24 0.30 5.84 -1.16
N LEU A 25 0.81 5.65 -2.37
CA LEU A 25 1.51 4.42 -2.76
C LEU A 25 3.01 4.61 -2.50
N MET A 26 3.57 3.80 -1.61
CA MET A 26 5.00 3.69 -1.37
C MET A 26 5.56 2.41 -1.99
N SER A 27 6.58 2.55 -2.84
CA SER A 27 7.29 1.42 -3.43
C SER A 27 8.73 1.81 -3.80
N PHE A 28 9.71 1.02 -3.37
CA PHE A 28 11.14 1.25 -3.66
C PHE A 28 11.62 0.63 -4.97
N GLY A 29 10.68 0.27 -5.86
CA GLY A 29 10.97 -0.38 -7.14
C GLY A 29 11.31 -1.86 -6.97
N THR A 30 11.90 -2.47 -8.00
CA THR A 30 12.25 -3.91 -7.98
C THR A 30 13.60 -4.20 -7.33
N MET A 31 14.47 -3.20 -7.24
CA MET A 31 15.85 -3.37 -6.77
C MET A 31 15.99 -3.27 -5.24
N ALA A 32 15.08 -2.57 -4.57
CA ALA A 32 15.07 -2.43 -3.12
C ALA A 32 13.75 -2.98 -2.56
N ARG A 33 13.83 -4.10 -1.85
CA ARG A 33 12.68 -4.77 -1.24
C ARG A 33 12.42 -4.24 0.16
N SER A 34 11.16 -3.98 0.49
CA SER A 34 10.80 -3.45 1.81
C SER A 34 11.05 -4.46 2.93
N THR A 35 10.92 -5.76 2.63
CA THR A 35 11.25 -6.85 3.57
C THR A 35 12.72 -6.85 3.98
N GLU A 36 13.62 -6.30 3.17
CA GLU A 36 15.08 -6.29 3.38
C GLU A 36 15.58 -5.05 4.15
N MET A 37 14.72 -4.06 4.43
CA MET A 37 15.13 -2.76 5.03
C MET A 37 15.66 -2.83 6.47
N GLY A 38 15.58 -3.99 7.12
CA GLY A 38 15.85 -4.16 8.54
C GLY A 38 14.73 -3.61 9.41
N GLU A 39 14.62 -4.14 10.62
CA GLU A 39 13.49 -3.88 11.52
C GLU A 39 13.38 -2.40 11.91
N GLU A 40 14.49 -1.77 12.28
CA GLU A 40 14.51 -0.36 12.71
C GLU A 40 13.87 0.57 11.66
N ARG A 41 14.25 0.43 10.40
CA ARG A 41 13.73 1.25 9.30
C ARG A 41 12.26 0.96 9.03
N ARG A 42 11.86 -0.33 9.07
CA ARG A 42 10.44 -0.70 8.93
C ARG A 42 9.58 -0.09 10.03
N MET A 43 10.06 -0.10 11.26
CA MET A 43 9.37 0.50 12.41
C MET A 43 9.33 2.03 12.33
N ALA A 44 10.37 2.67 11.81
CA ALA A 44 10.37 4.11 11.55
C ALA A 44 9.29 4.50 10.52
N PHE A 45 9.19 3.77 9.40
CA PHE A 45 8.12 4.00 8.42
C PHE A 45 6.73 3.74 9.01
N LYS A 46 6.54 2.63 9.73
CA LYS A 46 5.28 2.34 10.43
C LYS A 46 4.86 3.51 11.32
N LYS A 47 5.77 3.99 12.18
CA LYS A 47 5.51 5.12 13.09
C LYS A 47 5.17 6.40 12.32
N ALA A 48 5.86 6.66 11.22
CA ALA A 48 5.57 7.82 10.37
C ALA A 48 4.17 7.72 9.75
N PHE A 49 3.76 6.55 9.28
CA PHE A 49 2.43 6.35 8.68
C PHE A 49 1.31 6.45 9.73
N GLU A 50 1.51 5.88 10.92
CA GLU A 50 0.54 5.95 12.02
C GLU A 50 0.27 7.39 12.48
N ALA A 51 1.21 8.31 12.27
CA ALA A 51 1.03 9.74 12.57
C ALA A 51 0.02 10.45 11.64
N PHE A 52 -0.37 9.83 10.52
CA PHE A 52 -1.35 10.36 9.57
C PHE A 52 -2.54 9.41 9.39
N PRO A 53 -3.39 9.24 10.42
CA PRO A 53 -4.46 8.24 10.43
C PRO A 53 -5.58 8.46 9.41
N ASP A 54 -5.62 9.62 8.77
CA ASP A 54 -6.58 10.00 7.72
C ASP A 54 -6.05 9.79 6.29
N ILE A 55 -4.76 9.44 6.14
CA ILE A 55 -4.15 9.02 4.88
C ILE A 55 -3.98 7.50 4.90
N THR A 56 -4.40 6.83 3.82
CA THR A 56 -4.11 5.41 3.62
C THR A 56 -2.78 5.23 2.91
N PHE A 57 -1.86 4.48 3.51
CA PHE A 57 -0.59 4.10 2.91
C PHE A 57 -0.71 2.70 2.33
N ILE A 58 -0.60 2.58 1.01
CA ILE A 58 -0.42 1.32 0.32
C ILE A 58 1.09 1.12 0.19
N TRP A 59 1.65 0.19 0.97
CA TRP A 59 3.10 -0.04 1.00
C TRP A 59 3.43 -1.37 0.32
N ARG A 60 4.25 -1.31 -0.73
CA ARG A 60 4.78 -2.51 -1.35
C ARG A 60 5.69 -3.24 -0.37
N TYR A 61 5.29 -4.46 -0.03
CA TYR A 61 5.94 -5.33 0.93
C TYR A 61 5.78 -6.77 0.48
N GLU A 62 6.91 -7.39 0.15
CA GLU A 62 6.96 -8.68 -0.55
C GLU A 62 6.50 -9.87 0.31
N ASN A 63 6.33 -9.68 1.63
CA ASN A 63 5.77 -10.68 2.54
C ASN A 63 4.52 -10.15 3.26
N THR A 64 3.36 -10.22 2.62
CA THR A 64 2.10 -9.70 3.19
C THR A 64 1.55 -10.50 4.37
N SER A 65 2.14 -11.67 4.69
CA SER A 65 1.79 -12.48 5.86
C SER A 65 2.54 -12.04 7.12
N ASP A 66 3.50 -11.12 6.98
CA ASP A 66 4.24 -10.51 8.08
C ASP A 66 3.30 -9.64 8.93
N GLN A 67 3.30 -9.87 10.25
CA GLN A 67 2.39 -9.23 11.19
C GLN A 67 3.05 -8.06 11.95
N PHE A 68 4.12 -7.47 11.41
CA PHE A 68 4.83 -6.36 12.06
C PHE A 68 3.98 -5.08 12.25
N THR A 69 2.81 -4.99 11.61
CA THR A 69 1.89 -3.87 11.76
C THR A 69 0.44 -4.32 11.87
N ASN A 70 -0.30 -3.67 12.76
CA ASN A 70 -1.76 -3.77 12.90
C ASN A 70 -2.45 -2.40 12.63
N ALA A 71 -1.71 -1.44 12.07
CA ALA A 71 -2.21 -0.10 11.81
C ALA A 71 -3.31 -0.13 10.74
N SER A 72 -4.47 0.46 11.05
CA SER A 72 -5.63 0.44 10.16
C SER A 72 -5.45 1.26 8.87
N ASN A 73 -4.46 2.17 8.85
CA ASN A 73 -4.17 3.03 7.71
C ASN A 73 -2.98 2.55 6.86
N ILE A 74 -2.45 1.35 7.13
CA ILE A 74 -1.36 0.73 6.35
C ILE A 74 -1.90 -0.53 5.66
N VAL A 75 -1.76 -0.60 4.34
CA VAL A 75 -2.13 -1.76 3.52
C VAL A 75 -0.88 -2.32 2.87
N LEU A 76 -0.46 -3.52 3.26
CA LEU A 76 0.65 -4.22 2.64
C LEU A 76 0.21 -4.93 1.35
N HIS A 77 1.06 -4.90 0.33
CA HIS A 77 0.85 -5.68 -0.89
C HIS A 77 2.19 -6.10 -1.49
N ASP A 78 2.26 -7.26 -2.14
CA ASP A 78 3.46 -7.63 -2.91
C ASP A 78 3.45 -6.98 -4.31
N TRP A 79 2.29 -7.01 -4.96
CA TRP A 79 2.11 -6.50 -6.32
C TRP A 79 0.82 -5.70 -6.47
N LEU A 80 0.90 -4.58 -7.20
CA LEU A 80 -0.25 -3.78 -7.62
C LEU A 80 -0.34 -3.78 -9.14
N PRO A 81 -1.55 -3.90 -9.71
CA PRO A 81 -1.78 -3.57 -11.10
C PRO A 81 -1.70 -2.05 -11.26
N GLN A 82 -0.48 -1.50 -11.29
CA GLN A 82 -0.27 -0.06 -11.31
C GLN A 82 -0.93 0.59 -12.53
N VAL A 83 -0.92 -0.09 -13.69
CA VAL A 83 -1.56 0.40 -14.92
C VAL A 83 -3.06 0.61 -14.73
N ASP A 84 -3.73 -0.31 -14.04
CA ASP A 84 -5.18 -0.26 -13.82
C ASP A 84 -5.58 0.77 -12.74
N MET A 85 -4.63 1.18 -11.88
CA MET A 85 -4.86 2.13 -10.78
C MET A 85 -4.51 3.58 -11.14
N LEU A 86 -3.96 3.83 -12.33
CA LEU A 86 -3.51 5.14 -12.80
C LEU A 86 -4.64 6.14 -13.09
N SER A 87 -5.89 5.70 -13.17
CA SER A 87 -7.04 6.54 -13.54
C SER A 87 -7.70 7.28 -12.37
N THR A 88 -7.23 7.10 -11.13
CA THR A 88 -7.86 7.68 -9.93
C THR A 88 -7.22 9.00 -9.52
N SER A 89 -8.03 10.03 -9.25
CA SER A 89 -7.56 11.36 -8.82
C SER A 89 -7.07 11.43 -7.37
N LYS A 90 -7.16 10.32 -6.61
CA LYS A 90 -6.86 10.27 -5.17
C LYS A 90 -5.51 9.64 -4.82
N LEU A 91 -4.73 9.22 -5.82
CA LEU A 91 -3.48 8.49 -5.63
C LEU A 91 -2.25 9.40 -5.82
N LEU A 92 -1.44 9.56 -4.77
CA LEU A 92 -0.09 10.11 -4.84
C LEU A 92 0.94 8.97 -4.81
N LYS A 93 1.99 9.05 -5.62
CA LYS A 93 3.08 8.07 -5.67
C LYS A 93 4.34 8.69 -5.08
N ILE A 94 5.01 7.95 -4.19
CA ILE A 94 6.27 8.36 -3.55
C ILE A 94 7.28 7.21 -3.67
#